data_AF-A0A1C4YLK9-F1
#
_entry.id   AF-A0A1C4YLK9-F1
#
_cell.length_a   1.000
_cell.length_b   1.000
_cell.length_c   1.000
_cell.angle_alpha   90.00
_cell.angle_beta   90.00
_cell.angle_gamma   90.00
#
_symmetry.space_group_name_H-M   'P 1'
#
loop_
_entity.id
_entity.type
_entity.pdbx_description
1 polymer ?
#
loop_
_entity_poly.entity_id
_entity_poly.type
_entity_poly.pdbx_seq_one_letter_code
_entity_poly.pdbx_strand_id
1 'polypeptide(L)'
;MISTPLRALVPVAVLAGLAACTTPSTAPEAGAGTTSPAPSATSASPDTSPTRTAPATPDATPAACPVSAATLQRVSGLGDTHRIDPDQINCARRWATAGVRAVDPSMQGDGVLVFEYDDGRWRKLGEGSAIECSPFGIPNEIGDQLGCRDH
;
A
#
# COMPACT_ATOMS: atom_id res chain seq x y z
N MET A 1 -12.85 -46.32 33.24
CA MET A 1 -11.41 -46.13 32.99
C MET A 1 -11.11 -46.71 31.63
N ILE A 2 -10.91 -45.89 30.60
CA ILE A 2 -10.73 -46.33 29.21
C ILE A 2 -9.32 -45.92 28.79
N SER A 3 -8.46 -46.91 28.60
CA SER A 3 -7.10 -46.76 28.07
C SER A 3 -7.14 -46.34 26.60
N THR A 4 -6.41 -45.27 26.25
CA THR A 4 -6.16 -44.90 24.84
C THR A 4 -4.64 -44.79 24.63
N PRO A 5 -4.06 -45.50 23.65
CA PRO A 5 -2.60 -45.58 23.49
C PRO A 5 -1.99 -44.34 22.83
N LEU A 6 -0.80 -43.97 23.29
CA LEU A 6 0.11 -43.04 22.63
C LEU A 6 0.40 -43.51 21.19
N ARG A 7 0.18 -42.62 20.22
CA ARG A 7 0.76 -42.76 18.88
C ARG A 7 1.95 -41.81 18.76
N ALA A 8 3.11 -42.41 18.55
CA ALA A 8 4.39 -41.76 18.34
C ALA A 8 4.53 -41.16 16.92
N LEU A 9 5.17 -39.99 16.88
CA LEU A 9 6.13 -39.42 15.91
C LEU A 9 6.16 -39.94 14.45
N VAL A 10 6.09 -38.99 13.51
CA VAL A 10 6.99 -38.94 12.34
C VAL A 10 7.31 -37.47 12.00
N PRO A 11 8.59 -37.05 11.99
CA PRO A 11 9.02 -35.81 11.34
C PRO A 11 9.34 -36.08 9.86
N VAL A 12 8.78 -35.30 8.94
CA VAL A 12 9.18 -35.30 7.53
C VAL A 12 9.95 -34.02 7.26
N ALA A 13 11.27 -34.16 7.15
CA ALA A 13 12.16 -33.15 6.61
C ALA A 13 12.16 -33.24 5.08
N VAL A 14 11.98 -32.13 4.38
CA VAL A 14 12.31 -32.01 2.95
C VAL A 14 13.27 -30.84 2.76
N LEU A 15 14.47 -31.18 2.31
CA LEU A 15 15.52 -30.29 1.80
C LEU A 15 15.32 -30.05 0.30
N ALA A 16 15.46 -28.81 -0.15
CA ALA A 16 15.98 -28.37 -1.46
C ALA A 16 15.61 -26.87 -1.59
N GLY A 17 16.53 -25.90 -1.69
CA GLY A 17 17.63 -25.86 -2.64
C GLY A 17 17.20 -25.00 -3.84
N LEU A 18 17.23 -23.67 -3.70
CA LEU A 18 17.00 -22.74 -4.82
C LEU A 18 18.23 -21.86 -4.99
N ALA A 19 18.79 -22.03 -6.18
CA ALA A 19 20.08 -21.53 -6.61
C ALA A 19 20.13 -20.01 -6.75
N ALA A 20 21.30 -19.47 -6.46
CA ALA A 20 21.73 -18.13 -6.81
C ALA A 20 21.67 -17.92 -8.33
N CYS A 21 21.03 -16.84 -8.76
CA CYS A 21 21.21 -16.27 -10.09
C CYS A 21 21.98 -14.96 -9.95
N THR A 22 23.30 -15.06 -10.00
CA THR A 22 24.24 -13.96 -10.22
C THR A 22 24.40 -13.76 -11.72
N THR A 23 24.18 -12.56 -12.27
CA THR A 23 24.81 -12.08 -13.52
C THR A 23 24.54 -10.56 -13.71
N PRO A 24 25.39 -9.84 -14.47
CA PRO A 24 25.93 -8.54 -14.06
C PRO A 24 25.56 -7.34 -14.95
N SER A 25 25.78 -6.16 -14.37
CA SER A 25 26.28 -4.88 -14.93
C SER A 25 26.29 -4.65 -16.45
N THR A 26 25.61 -3.57 -16.87
CA THR A 26 26.05 -2.66 -17.96
C THR A 26 25.52 -1.24 -17.72
N ALA A 27 26.39 -0.34 -17.27
CA ALA A 27 26.46 1.05 -17.73
C ALA A 27 27.58 1.08 -18.80
N PRO A 28 27.51 1.87 -19.90
CA PRO A 28 27.46 3.34 -19.83
C PRO A 28 26.69 4.01 -21.01
N GLU A 29 26.39 5.30 -20.93
CA GLU A 29 26.76 6.21 -22.03
C GLU A 29 26.72 7.68 -21.60
N ALA A 30 27.82 8.36 -21.88
CA ALA A 30 28.03 9.78 -21.73
C ALA A 30 27.57 10.49 -23.00
N GLY A 31 26.82 11.58 -22.86
CA GLY A 31 26.46 12.48 -23.94
C GLY A 31 26.60 13.93 -23.48
N ALA A 32 27.77 14.50 -23.73
CA ALA A 32 28.08 15.91 -23.58
C ALA A 32 27.28 16.77 -24.57
N GLY A 33 26.95 18.00 -24.18
CA GLY A 33 26.24 18.93 -25.05
C GLY A 33 26.05 20.32 -24.45
N THR A 34 27.14 21.00 -24.13
CA THR A 34 27.23 22.44 -23.88
C THR A 34 26.73 23.22 -25.11
N THR A 35 25.82 24.19 -24.95
CA THR A 35 25.99 25.57 -25.46
C THR A 35 24.89 26.53 -24.98
N SER A 36 25.32 27.50 -24.18
CA SER A 36 24.69 28.80 -23.98
C SER A 36 24.85 29.64 -25.24
N PRO A 37 23.87 30.50 -25.58
CA PRO A 37 24.13 31.93 -25.47
C PRO A 37 22.95 32.78 -24.97
N ALA A 38 23.27 33.78 -24.15
CA ALA A 38 22.48 35.00 -23.92
C ALA A 38 23.00 36.13 -24.85
N PRO A 39 22.55 37.40 -24.77
CA PRO A 39 21.21 37.99 -24.54
C PRO A 39 20.83 38.97 -25.68
N SER A 40 19.58 39.42 -25.75
CA SER A 40 19.07 40.71 -26.33
C SER A 40 17.55 40.59 -26.51
N ALA A 41 16.68 41.59 -26.36
CA ALA A 41 16.75 42.94 -25.85
C ALA A 41 15.30 43.35 -25.51
N THR A 42 15.20 44.34 -24.63
CA THR A 42 14.02 45.05 -24.11
C THR A 42 12.91 45.31 -25.14
N SER A 43 11.67 45.01 -24.77
CA SER A 43 10.50 45.72 -25.28
C SER A 43 9.50 45.90 -24.14
N ALA A 44 9.32 47.15 -23.73
CA ALA A 44 8.43 47.54 -22.66
C ALA A 44 6.99 47.56 -23.19
N SER A 45 6.09 46.92 -22.46
CA SER A 45 4.65 47.17 -22.56
C SER A 45 4.08 47.13 -21.14
N PRO A 46 3.39 48.19 -20.68
CA PRO A 46 2.61 48.11 -19.47
C PRO A 46 1.32 47.35 -19.82
N ASP A 47 0.94 46.34 -19.05
CA ASP A 47 -0.33 46.34 -18.31
C ASP A 47 -0.57 44.99 -17.61
N THR A 48 -1.00 45.08 -16.35
CA THR A 48 -1.72 44.06 -15.55
C THR A 48 -1.17 42.62 -15.51
N SER A 49 -0.11 42.42 -14.70
CA SER A 49 0.22 41.10 -14.14
C SER A 49 -0.90 40.63 -13.19
N PRO A 50 -1.59 39.50 -13.44
CA PRO A 50 -2.19 38.77 -12.34
C PRO A 50 -1.04 38.24 -11.48
N THR A 51 -1.03 38.60 -10.20
CA THR A 51 -0.20 37.97 -9.18
C THR A 51 -0.33 36.46 -9.35
N ARG A 52 0.71 35.82 -9.90
CA ARG A 52 0.83 34.36 -9.92
C ARG A 52 1.03 33.96 -8.47
N THR A 53 -0.08 33.69 -7.80
CA THR A 53 -0.10 32.97 -6.52
C THR A 53 0.80 31.77 -6.70
N ALA A 54 1.92 31.74 -5.97
CA ALA A 54 2.75 30.56 -5.87
C ALA A 54 1.82 29.36 -5.57
N PRO A 55 2.01 28.19 -6.20
CA PRO A 55 1.31 27.00 -5.75
C PRO A 55 1.65 26.89 -4.27
N ALA A 56 0.64 27.03 -3.41
CA ALA A 56 0.79 26.64 -2.03
C ALA A 56 1.26 25.19 -2.09
N THR A 57 2.46 24.94 -1.59
CA THR A 57 2.90 23.59 -1.24
C THR A 57 1.71 22.99 -0.50
N PRO A 58 1.05 21.93 -1.00
CA PRO A 58 0.03 21.30 -0.19
C PRO A 58 0.78 20.72 0.99
N ASP A 59 0.73 21.43 2.11
CA ASP A 59 0.88 20.86 3.43
C ASP A 59 -0.25 19.83 3.50
N ALA A 60 0.08 18.62 3.05
CA ALA A 60 -0.88 17.59 2.71
C ALA A 60 -1.44 17.08 4.03
N THR A 61 -2.46 17.78 4.52
CA THR A 61 -3.46 17.15 5.38
C THR A 61 -3.87 15.88 4.65
N PRO A 62 -3.75 14.68 5.27
CA PRO A 62 -4.10 13.43 4.61
C PRO A 62 -5.50 13.58 4.04
N ALA A 63 -5.61 13.51 2.71
CA ALA A 63 -6.91 13.57 2.07
C ALA A 63 -7.75 12.43 2.65
N ALA A 64 -8.95 12.75 3.15
CA ALA A 64 -9.83 11.74 3.71
C ALA A 64 -10.01 10.59 2.70
N CYS A 65 -9.92 9.35 3.20
CA CYS A 65 -10.09 8.14 2.40
C CYS A 65 -11.33 8.25 1.50
N PRO A 66 -11.21 8.12 0.16
CA PRO A 66 -12.35 8.25 -0.74
C PRO A 66 -13.32 7.06 -0.68
N VAL A 67 -12.96 6.00 0.04
CA VAL A 67 -13.77 4.78 0.20
C VAL A 67 -14.31 4.66 1.61
N SER A 68 -15.58 4.23 1.73
CA SER A 68 -16.23 4.00 3.02
C SER A 68 -16.04 2.58 3.53
N ALA A 69 -16.10 2.41 4.86
CA ALA A 69 -16.12 1.10 5.52
C ALA A 69 -17.18 0.16 4.91
N ALA A 70 -18.39 0.67 4.63
CA ALA A 70 -19.46 -0.11 4.02
C ALA A 70 -19.13 -0.59 2.59
N THR A 71 -18.33 0.17 1.84
CA THR A 71 -17.89 -0.27 0.51
C THR A 71 -16.86 -1.37 0.61
N LEU A 72 -15.88 -1.24 1.50
CA LEU A 72 -14.88 -2.26 1.74
C LEU A 72 -15.49 -3.53 2.36
N GLN A 73 -16.47 -3.39 3.26
CA GLN A 73 -17.16 -4.52 3.90
C GLN A 73 -17.85 -5.42 2.86
N ARG A 74 -18.43 -4.83 1.80
CA ARG A 74 -19.09 -5.59 0.73
C ARG A 74 -18.13 -6.46 -0.08
N VAL A 75 -16.86 -6.09 -0.14
CA VAL A 75 -15.83 -6.78 -0.95
C VAL A 75 -14.82 -7.55 -0.10
N SER A 76 -14.90 -7.46 1.23
CA SER A 76 -13.96 -8.08 2.16
C SER A 76 -14.16 -9.59 2.32
N GLY A 77 -15.36 -10.09 2.03
CA GLY A 77 -15.75 -11.46 2.31
C GLY A 77 -15.89 -11.77 3.81
N LEU A 78 -15.90 -10.74 4.67
CA LEU A 78 -16.18 -10.91 6.10
C LEU A 78 -17.63 -11.35 6.28
N GLY A 79 -17.85 -12.34 7.14
CA GLY A 79 -19.19 -12.70 7.61
C GLY A 79 -19.73 -11.70 8.64
N ASP A 80 -20.92 -11.98 9.18
CA ASP A 80 -21.62 -11.08 10.13
C ASP A 80 -20.94 -10.95 11.51
N THR A 81 -19.90 -11.74 11.75
CA THR A 81 -19.15 -11.76 13.01
C THR A 81 -18.10 -10.64 13.09
N HIS A 82 -17.67 -10.10 11.96
CA HIS A 82 -16.60 -9.11 11.88
C HIS A 82 -16.99 -7.96 10.96
N ARG A 83 -16.53 -6.76 11.32
CA ARG A 83 -16.76 -5.55 10.54
C ARG A 83 -15.48 -4.75 10.37
N ILE A 84 -15.44 -4.00 9.29
CA ILE A 84 -14.41 -2.99 9.08
C ILE A 84 -14.62 -1.82 10.04
N ASP A 85 -13.54 -1.43 10.70
CA ASP A 85 -13.49 -0.28 11.58
C ASP A 85 -13.27 0.99 10.73
N PRO A 86 -14.24 1.93 10.66
CA PRO A 86 -14.12 3.13 9.83
C PRO A 86 -12.94 4.02 10.22
N ASP A 87 -12.52 3.97 11.49
CA ASP A 87 -11.42 4.77 12.02
C ASP A 87 -10.03 4.19 11.69
N GLN A 88 -9.98 2.95 11.19
CA GLN A 88 -8.74 2.27 10.80
C GLN A 88 -8.65 2.02 9.29
N ILE A 89 -9.25 2.91 8.49
CA ILE A 89 -9.13 2.88 7.04
C ILE A 89 -8.05 3.88 6.61
N ASN A 90 -6.99 3.36 5.98
CA ASN A 90 -5.96 4.18 5.36
C ASN A 90 -5.99 3.98 3.85
N CYS A 91 -5.81 5.05 3.09
CA CYS A 91 -5.87 5.02 1.63
C CYS A 91 -4.69 5.76 1.06
N ALA A 92 -4.12 5.19 0.01
CA ALA A 92 -3.06 5.82 -0.73
C ALA A 92 -3.16 5.39 -2.19
N ARG A 93 -3.32 6.37 -3.10
CA ARG A 93 -3.55 6.14 -4.52
C ARG A 93 -4.72 5.17 -4.77
N ARG A 94 -4.43 3.99 -5.33
CA ARG A 94 -5.42 2.95 -5.66
C ARG A 94 -5.54 1.85 -4.58
N TRP A 95 -4.84 2.00 -3.47
CA TRP A 95 -4.80 0.99 -2.41
C TRP A 95 -5.49 1.50 -1.16
N ALA A 96 -6.04 0.57 -0.38
CA ALA A 96 -6.57 0.85 0.94
C ALA A 96 -6.24 -0.31 1.90
N THR A 97 -6.00 0.02 3.16
CA THR A 97 -5.99 -0.93 4.26
C THR A 97 -7.15 -0.64 5.19
N ALA A 98 -7.68 -1.67 5.82
CA ALA A 98 -8.75 -1.50 6.79
C ALA A 98 -8.56 -2.44 7.98
N GLY A 99 -8.62 -1.89 9.19
CA GLY A 99 -8.74 -2.67 10.41
C GLY A 99 -10.08 -3.41 10.48
N VAL A 100 -10.03 -4.65 10.93
CA VAL A 100 -11.18 -5.52 11.19
C VAL A 100 -11.33 -5.65 12.68
N ARG A 101 -12.56 -5.55 13.14
CA ARG A 101 -12.94 -5.76 14.53
C ARG A 101 -14.09 -6.74 14.63
N ALA A 102 -14.10 -7.55 15.67
CA ALA A 102 -15.25 -8.36 16.01
C ALA A 102 -16.48 -7.48 16.31
N VAL A 103 -17.67 -7.95 15.92
CA VAL A 103 -18.95 -7.30 16.26
C VAL A 103 -19.31 -7.56 17.72
N ASP A 104 -19.08 -8.78 18.20
CA ASP A 104 -19.23 -9.17 19.61
C ASP A 104 -17.87 -9.07 20.32
N PRO A 105 -17.76 -8.35 21.45
CA PRO A 105 -16.51 -8.23 22.20
C PRO A 105 -15.99 -9.55 22.79
N SER A 106 -16.84 -10.58 22.87
CA SER A 106 -16.49 -11.92 23.36
C SER A 106 -15.77 -12.75 22.29
N MET A 107 -15.82 -12.33 21.02
CA MET A 107 -15.11 -12.98 19.93
C MET A 107 -13.73 -12.34 19.75
N GLN A 108 -12.73 -13.18 19.50
CA GLN A 108 -11.38 -12.74 19.15
C GLN A 108 -11.25 -12.68 17.63
N GLY A 109 -10.46 -11.73 17.14
CA GLY A 109 -10.20 -11.60 15.71
C GLY A 109 -10.08 -10.13 15.33
N ASP A 110 -8.90 -9.58 15.54
CA ASP A 110 -8.51 -8.31 14.93
C ASP A 110 -7.51 -8.61 13.81
N GLY A 111 -7.62 -7.87 12.72
CA GLY A 111 -6.76 -8.05 11.56
C GLY A 111 -6.82 -6.85 10.65
N VAL A 112 -5.94 -6.83 9.66
CA VAL A 112 -5.90 -5.81 8.61
C VAL A 112 -6.19 -6.48 7.29
N LEU A 113 -7.05 -5.84 6.49
CA LEU A 113 -7.34 -6.22 5.12
C LEU A 113 -6.64 -5.25 4.17
N VAL A 114 -6.14 -5.76 3.05
CA VAL A 114 -5.63 -4.94 1.94
C VAL A 114 -6.60 -5.00 0.79
N PHE A 115 -6.86 -3.85 0.19
CA PHE A 115 -7.70 -3.68 -0.97
C PHE A 115 -6.98 -2.92 -2.08
N GLU A 116 -7.34 -3.23 -3.31
CA GLU A 116 -6.95 -2.49 -4.50
C GLU A 116 -8.18 -2.06 -5.28
N TYR A 117 -8.13 -0.84 -5.78
CA TYR A 117 -9.07 -0.29 -6.73
C TYR A 117 -8.55 -0.51 -8.14
N ASP A 118 -9.24 -1.37 -8.88
CA ASP A 118 -8.90 -1.71 -10.26
C ASP A 118 -10.18 -1.88 -11.09
N ASP A 119 -10.17 -1.36 -12.31
CA ASP A 119 -11.30 -1.43 -13.26
C ASP A 119 -12.63 -0.93 -12.63
N GLY A 120 -12.57 0.23 -11.97
CA GLY A 120 -13.74 0.87 -11.38
C GLY A 120 -14.30 0.19 -10.11
N ARG A 121 -13.61 -0.81 -9.56
CA ARG A 121 -14.08 -1.55 -8.38
C ARG A 121 -12.98 -1.84 -7.37
N TRP A 122 -13.35 -1.84 -6.09
CA TRP A 122 -12.51 -2.33 -5.00
C TRP A 122 -12.52 -3.86 -4.94
N ARG A 123 -11.36 -4.44 -4.65
CA ARG A 123 -11.18 -5.89 -4.47
C ARG A 123 -10.25 -6.14 -3.30
N LYS A 124 -10.53 -7.17 -2.50
CA LYS A 124 -9.60 -7.64 -1.46
C LYS A 124 -8.41 -8.33 -2.10
N LEU A 125 -7.20 -7.93 -1.71
CA LEU A 125 -5.95 -8.58 -2.09
C LEU A 125 -5.49 -9.59 -1.03
N GLY A 126 -5.67 -9.28 0.25
CA GLY A 126 -5.18 -10.13 1.34
C GLY A 126 -5.67 -9.73 2.72
N GLU A 127 -5.30 -10.53 3.71
CA GLU A 127 -5.60 -10.33 5.13
C GLU A 127 -4.44 -10.79 6.01
N GLY A 128 -4.26 -10.18 7.18
CA GLY A 128 -3.25 -10.57 8.14
C GLY A 128 -3.29 -9.75 9.43
N SER A 129 -2.69 -10.26 10.50
CA SER A 129 -2.56 -9.57 11.80
C SER A 129 -1.47 -8.48 11.80
N ALA A 130 -0.55 -8.55 10.84
CA ALA A 130 0.36 -7.49 10.43
C ALA A 130 0.61 -7.71 8.93
N ILE A 131 0.49 -6.65 8.12
CA ILE A 131 0.60 -6.78 6.67
C ILE A 131 1.89 -6.13 6.18
N GLU A 132 2.63 -6.92 5.42
CA GLU A 132 3.69 -6.48 4.52
C GLU A 132 3.05 -6.08 3.19
N CYS A 133 3.46 -4.94 2.63
CA CYS A 133 2.83 -4.38 1.44
C CYS A 133 3.50 -4.90 0.15
N SER A 134 4.78 -5.29 0.21
CA SER A 134 5.54 -5.79 -0.94
C SER A 134 4.93 -7.02 -1.63
N PRO A 135 4.39 -8.04 -0.91
CA PRO A 135 3.79 -9.22 -1.54
C PRO A 135 2.59 -8.88 -2.43
N PHE A 136 1.95 -7.73 -2.20
CA PHE A 136 0.81 -7.22 -2.97
C PHE A 136 1.23 -6.28 -4.10
N GLY A 137 2.54 -6.10 -4.33
CA GLY A 137 3.08 -5.18 -5.33
C GLY A 137 2.88 -3.70 -4.96
N ILE A 138 2.66 -3.40 -3.68
CA ILE A 138 2.52 -2.03 -3.19
C ILE A 138 3.93 -1.45 -2.98
N PRO A 139 4.27 -0.32 -3.62
CA PRO A 139 5.57 0.33 -3.41
C PRO A 139 5.75 0.79 -1.97
N ASN A 140 6.98 0.71 -1.43
CA ASN A 140 7.28 1.08 -0.05
C ASN A 140 6.84 2.50 0.32
N GLU A 141 6.95 3.45 -0.61
CA GLU A 141 6.56 4.85 -0.38
C GLU A 141 5.05 5.02 -0.12
N ILE A 142 4.26 4.01 -0.52
CA ILE A 142 2.82 3.91 -0.27
C ILE A 142 2.53 3.01 0.92
N GLY A 143 3.35 1.97 1.13
CA GLY A 143 3.24 1.08 2.27
C GLY A 143 3.15 1.84 3.60
N ASP A 144 4.03 2.83 3.79
CA ASP A 144 4.03 3.66 5.00
C ASP A 144 2.72 4.43 5.21
N GLN A 145 2.09 4.91 4.14
CA GLN A 145 0.80 5.64 4.20
C GLN A 145 -0.37 4.70 4.50
N LEU A 146 -0.24 3.43 4.12
CA LEU A 146 -1.23 2.38 4.39
C LEU A 146 -1.04 1.72 5.75
N GLY A 147 0.02 2.04 6.49
CA GLY A 147 0.37 1.39 7.75
C GLY A 147 0.94 -0.02 7.58
N CYS A 148 1.38 -0.38 6.37
CA CYS A 148 2.24 -1.54 6.15
C CYS A 148 3.69 -1.15 6.46
N ARG A 149 4.46 -2.06 7.05
CA ARG A 149 5.92 -1.93 7.13
C ARG A 149 6.57 -3.21 6.65
N ASP A 150 7.33 -3.09 5.58
CA ASP A 150 8.22 -4.14 5.09
C ASP A 150 9.55 -4.02 5.86
N HIS A 151 10.02 -5.12 6.45
CA HIS A 151 11.21 -5.18 7.30
C HIS A 151 12.46 -5.62 6.54
#